data_AF-A0AAD9ESL2-F1
#
_entry.id   AF-A0AAD9ESL2-F1
#
_cell.length_a   1.000
_cell.length_b   1.000
_cell.length_c   1.000
_cell.angle_alpha   90.00
_cell.angle_beta   90.00
_cell.angle_gamma   90.00
#
_symmetry.space_group_name_H-M   'P 1'
#
loop_
_entity.id
_entity.type
_entity.pdbx_description
1 polymer ?
#
loop_
_entity_poly.entity_id
_entity_poly.type
_entity_poly.pdbx_seq_one_letter_code
_entity_poly.pdbx_strand_id
1 'polypeptide(L)'
;MASGFCEDCSRLLEEFNFHLRKVCREFERKIKTIFRELCECTCFSDSPESSYLRRKRRRTRLSLNEESLQTLSRLSASEDIELQKTAAMFYLQLSHHLKSPLPDALLEPVMNLLLSSDLDVQKTISLSLVNLLVKNNELDAGVQMPSDSLTEW
;
A
#
# COMPACT_ATOMS: atom_id res chain seq x y z
N MET A 1 34.24 -16.46 4.61
CA MET A 1 34.14 -16.42 3.14
C MET A 1 34.41 -14.98 2.74
N ALA A 2 35.58 -14.70 2.16
CA ALA A 2 35.91 -13.35 1.69
C ALA A 2 34.95 -12.99 0.54
N SER A 3 34.34 -11.81 0.61
CA SER A 3 33.55 -11.25 -0.49
C SER A 3 34.39 -11.33 -1.77
N GLY A 4 33.90 -12.00 -2.81
CA GLY A 4 34.63 -12.28 -4.05
C GLY A 4 34.95 -11.06 -4.92
N PHE A 5 34.98 -9.87 -4.34
CA PHE A 5 35.22 -8.59 -5.00
C PHE A 5 36.55 -8.00 -4.54
N CYS A 6 37.25 -7.30 -5.44
CA CYS A 6 38.40 -6.48 -5.05
C CYS A 6 37.94 -5.26 -4.22
N GLU A 7 38.87 -4.59 -3.57
CA GLU A 7 38.61 -3.44 -2.69
C GLU A 7 37.87 -2.31 -3.41
N ASP A 8 38.27 -1.97 -4.63
CA ASP A 8 37.61 -0.94 -5.44
C ASP A 8 36.18 -1.29 -5.82
N CYS A 9 35.93 -2.53 -6.28
CA CYS A 9 34.57 -3.00 -6.58
C CYS A 9 33.68 -3.03 -5.33
N SER A 10 34.26 -3.37 -4.17
CA SER A 10 33.54 -3.38 -2.89
C SER A 10 33.13 -1.96 -2.50
N ARG A 11 34.05 -0.99 -2.61
CA ARG A 11 33.79 0.43 -2.36
C ARG A 11 32.70 1.00 -3.29
N LEU A 12 32.78 0.72 -4.59
CA LEU A 12 31.76 1.17 -5.55
C LEU A 12 30.37 0.56 -5.24
N LEU A 13 30.34 -0.71 -4.84
CA LEU A 13 29.10 -1.37 -4.44
C LEU A 13 28.52 -0.77 -3.17
N GLU A 14 29.35 -0.44 -2.18
CA GLU A 14 28.92 0.26 -0.96
C GLU A 14 28.37 1.66 -1.27
N GLU A 15 29.04 2.41 -2.13
CA GLU A 15 28.60 3.74 -2.57
C GLU A 15 27.27 3.67 -3.32
N PHE A 16 27.12 2.72 -4.25
CA PHE A 16 25.85 2.45 -4.93
C PHE A 16 24.73 2.12 -3.93
N ASN A 17 24.97 1.22 -2.99
CA ASN A 17 23.99 0.85 -1.96
C ASN A 17 23.62 2.04 -1.07
N PHE A 18 24.59 2.88 -0.71
CA PHE A 18 24.35 4.09 0.05
C PHE A 18 23.43 5.06 -0.71
N HIS A 19 23.71 5.31 -1.99
CA HIS A 19 22.88 6.15 -2.83
C HIS A 19 21.49 5.57 -3.04
N LEU A 20 21.38 4.27 -3.29
CA LEU A 20 20.10 3.58 -3.44
C LEU A 20 19.24 3.74 -2.18
N ARG A 21 19.81 3.46 -0.99
CA ARG A 21 19.11 3.64 0.29
C ARG A 21 18.67 5.08 0.51
N LYS A 22 19.50 6.06 0.11
CA LYS A 22 19.15 7.48 0.20
C LYS A 22 17.96 7.81 -0.70
N VAL A 23 17.99 7.40 -1.97
CA VAL A 23 16.90 7.63 -2.93
C VAL A 23 15.60 6.96 -2.45
N CYS A 24 15.68 5.71 -1.96
CA CYS A 24 14.51 5.01 -1.42
C CYS A 24 13.89 5.73 -0.22
N ARG A 25 14.71 6.22 0.73
CA ARG A 25 14.20 6.98 1.89
C ARG A 25 13.55 8.30 1.50
N GLU A 26 14.14 9.03 0.55
CA GLU A 26 13.55 10.27 0.04
C GLU A 26 12.22 10.02 -0.68
N PHE A 27 12.16 8.95 -1.47
CA PHE A 27 10.94 8.53 -2.15
C PHE A 27 9.84 8.16 -1.15
N GLU A 28 10.18 7.36 -0.12
CA GLU A 28 9.26 6.99 0.95
C GLU A 28 8.71 8.23 1.69
N ARG A 29 9.58 9.19 2.04
CA ARG A 29 9.16 10.44 2.69
C ARG A 29 8.21 11.26 1.82
N LYS A 30 8.49 11.36 0.51
CA LYS A 30 7.62 12.07 -0.45
C LYS A 30 6.26 11.39 -0.57
N ILE A 31 6.24 10.07 -0.74
CA ILE A 31 4.99 9.29 -0.77
C ILE A 31 4.17 9.48 0.50
N LYS A 32 4.79 9.35 1.69
CA LYS A 32 4.11 9.56 2.97
C LYS A 32 3.54 10.98 3.10
N THR A 33 4.24 11.96 2.56
CA THR A 33 3.79 13.36 2.55
C THR A 33 2.57 13.55 1.65
N ILE A 34 2.62 13.03 0.41
CA ILE A 34 1.49 13.06 -0.51
C ILE A 34 0.27 12.39 0.11
N PHE A 35 0.43 11.19 0.69
CA PHE A 35 -0.69 10.50 1.30
C PHE A 35 -1.24 11.24 2.52
N ARG A 36 -0.40 11.85 3.36
CA ARG A 36 -0.85 12.70 4.47
C ARG A 36 -1.68 13.88 3.97
N GLU A 37 -1.23 14.58 2.94
CA GLU A 37 -1.96 15.70 2.34
C GLU A 37 -3.28 15.24 1.69
N LEU A 38 -3.29 14.06 1.06
CA LEU A 38 -4.52 13.46 0.53
C LEU A 38 -5.52 13.11 1.64
N CYS A 39 -5.07 12.66 2.82
CA CYS A 39 -5.94 12.41 3.98
C CYS A 39 -6.65 13.69 4.47
N GLU A 40 -6.03 14.85 4.30
CA GLU A 40 -6.58 16.14 4.74
C GLU A 40 -7.61 16.71 3.75
N CYS A 41 -7.70 16.17 2.54
CA CYS A 41 -8.65 16.60 1.51
C CYS A 41 -10.03 15.95 1.63
N THR A 42 -11.08 16.78 1.71
CA THR A 42 -12.48 16.30 1.73
C THR A 42 -12.93 15.70 0.38
N CYS A 43 -12.37 16.18 -0.74
CA CYS A 43 -12.69 15.69 -2.09
C CYS A 43 -12.36 14.21 -2.31
N PHE A 44 -11.46 13.64 -1.49
CA PHE A 44 -11.07 12.24 -1.57
C PHE A 44 -12.07 11.32 -0.83
N SER A 45 -12.73 11.87 0.19
CA SER A 45 -13.80 11.19 0.93
C SER A 45 -15.15 11.23 0.19
N ASP A 46 -15.39 12.28 -0.61
CA ASP A 46 -16.67 12.57 -1.27
C ASP A 46 -16.68 12.34 -2.80
N SER A 47 -15.98 11.32 -3.31
CA SER A 47 -16.09 10.99 -4.74
C SER A 47 -17.56 10.65 -5.11
N PRO A 48 -18.17 11.34 -6.09
CA PRO A 48 -19.57 11.13 -6.51
C PRO A 48 -19.85 9.75 -7.12
N GLU A 49 -18.81 8.95 -7.38
CA GLU A 49 -18.91 7.53 -7.77
C GLU A 49 -19.32 6.60 -6.62
N SER A 50 -19.41 7.12 -5.39
CA SER A 50 -19.99 6.47 -4.22
C SER A 50 -21.37 5.81 -4.49
N SER A 51 -22.13 6.36 -5.45
CA SER A 51 -23.47 5.88 -5.80
C SER A 51 -23.50 4.56 -6.60
N TYR A 52 -22.54 4.33 -7.51
CA TYR A 52 -22.39 3.04 -8.22
C TYR A 52 -21.72 1.98 -7.34
N LEU A 53 -20.71 2.39 -6.56
CA LEU A 53 -19.92 1.52 -5.70
C LEU A 53 -20.69 0.99 -4.48
N ARG A 54 -21.67 1.74 -3.95
CA ARG A 54 -22.55 1.24 -2.89
C ARG A 54 -23.44 0.07 -3.33
N ARG A 55 -23.88 0.03 -4.59
CA ARG A 55 -24.82 -1.01 -5.08
C ARG A 55 -24.18 -2.39 -5.24
N LYS A 56 -22.87 -2.47 -5.50
CA LYS A 56 -22.15 -3.76 -5.67
C LYS A 56 -21.30 -4.13 -4.44
N ARG A 57 -21.72 -3.73 -3.24
CA ARG A 57 -21.25 -4.34 -1.98
C ARG A 57 -21.84 -5.75 -1.81
N ARG A 58 -21.46 -6.69 -2.67
CA ARG A 58 -21.55 -8.10 -2.27
C ARG A 58 -20.45 -8.33 -1.25
N ARG A 59 -20.84 -8.79 -0.05
CA ARG A 59 -19.91 -9.26 0.99
C ARG A 59 -19.19 -10.51 0.48
N THR A 60 -18.27 -10.34 -0.46
CA THR A 60 -17.34 -11.41 -0.82
C THR A 60 -16.42 -11.54 0.38
N ARG A 61 -16.43 -12.70 1.06
CA ARG A 61 -15.41 -13.00 2.06
C ARG A 61 -14.09 -13.08 1.31
N LEU A 62 -13.26 -12.04 1.45
CA LEU A 62 -11.96 -11.97 0.79
C LEU A 62 -10.98 -12.84 1.57
N SER A 63 -10.65 -14.00 1.02
CA SER A 63 -9.53 -14.81 1.49
C SER A 63 -8.35 -14.53 0.58
N LEU A 64 -7.27 -13.98 1.11
CA LEU A 64 -6.01 -13.86 0.38
C LEU A 64 -5.40 -15.25 0.24
N ASN A 65 -5.67 -15.91 -0.89
CA ASN A 65 -5.01 -17.15 -1.30
C ASN A 65 -4.17 -16.89 -2.56
N GLU A 66 -3.31 -17.85 -2.91
CA GLU A 66 -2.41 -17.76 -4.07
C GLU A 66 -3.16 -17.42 -5.37
N GLU A 67 -4.32 -18.05 -5.59
CA GLU A 67 -5.16 -17.80 -6.76
C GLU A 67 -5.68 -16.36 -6.81
N SER A 68 -6.04 -15.78 -5.66
CA SER A 68 -6.46 -14.37 -5.57
C SER A 68 -5.31 -13.43 -5.86
N LEU A 69 -4.09 -13.73 -5.41
CA LEU A 69 -2.90 -12.93 -5.70
C LEU A 69 -2.59 -12.91 -7.20
N GLN A 70 -2.60 -14.08 -7.84
CA GLN A 70 -2.37 -14.21 -9.27
C GLN A 70 -3.47 -13.51 -10.09
N THR A 71 -4.72 -13.64 -9.66
CA THR A 71 -5.85 -12.96 -10.30
C THR A 71 -5.70 -11.45 -10.18
N LEU A 72 -5.36 -10.92 -9.00
CA LEU A 72 -5.15 -9.49 -8.79
C LEU A 72 -4.00 -8.96 -9.62
N SER A 73 -2.88 -9.69 -9.70
CA SER A 73 -1.76 -9.31 -10.55
C SER A 73 -2.19 -9.17 -12.01
N ARG A 74 -2.91 -10.16 -12.53
CA ARG A 74 -3.45 -10.12 -13.91
C ARG A 74 -4.42 -8.97 -14.15
N LEU A 75 -5.35 -8.74 -13.23
CA LEU A 75 -6.33 -7.65 -13.37
C LEU A 75 -5.67 -6.28 -13.31
N SER A 76 -4.69 -6.11 -12.42
CA SER A 76 -3.97 -4.84 -12.23
C SER A 76 -3.07 -4.49 -13.40
N ALA A 77 -2.48 -5.50 -14.05
CA ALA A 77 -1.64 -5.33 -15.24
C ALA A 77 -2.44 -5.31 -16.56
N SER A 78 -3.78 -5.44 -16.52
CA SER A 78 -4.60 -5.46 -17.73
C SER A 78 -4.66 -4.08 -18.39
N GLU A 79 -4.74 -4.03 -19.72
CA GLU A 79 -5.04 -2.78 -20.45
C GLU A 79 -6.52 -2.36 -20.34
N ASP A 80 -7.39 -3.26 -19.88
CA ASP A 80 -8.81 -2.98 -19.68
C ASP A 80 -9.03 -2.22 -18.36
N ILE A 81 -9.47 -0.96 -18.50
CA ILE A 81 -9.76 -0.06 -17.38
C ILE A 81 -10.81 -0.65 -16.43
N GLU A 82 -11.80 -1.40 -16.90
CA GLU A 82 -12.82 -1.99 -16.03
C GLU A 82 -12.26 -3.13 -15.18
N LEU A 83 -11.26 -3.86 -15.70
CA LEU A 83 -10.52 -4.87 -14.93
C LEU A 83 -9.61 -4.21 -13.89
N GLN A 84 -8.95 -3.10 -14.24
CA GLN A 84 -8.17 -2.31 -13.29
C GLN A 84 -9.05 -1.70 -12.19
N LYS A 85 -10.23 -1.16 -12.52
CA LYS A 85 -11.23 -0.67 -11.54
C LYS A 85 -11.69 -1.78 -10.61
N THR A 86 -11.89 -2.99 -11.15
CA THR A 86 -12.23 -4.18 -10.35
C THR A 86 -11.12 -4.51 -9.35
N ALA A 87 -9.85 -4.49 -9.78
CA ALA A 87 -8.70 -4.72 -8.90
C ALA A 87 -8.54 -3.62 -7.85
N ALA A 88 -8.64 -2.34 -8.22
CA ALA A 88 -8.56 -1.22 -7.28
C ALA A 88 -9.67 -1.28 -6.22
N MET A 89 -10.89 -1.65 -6.62
CA MET A 89 -12.00 -1.86 -5.69
C MET A 89 -11.74 -3.01 -4.72
N PHE A 90 -11.11 -4.09 -5.19
CA PHE A 90 -10.70 -5.18 -4.34
C PHE A 90 -9.69 -4.73 -3.29
N TYR A 91 -8.69 -3.93 -3.67
CA TYR A 91 -7.75 -3.32 -2.73
C TYR A 91 -8.43 -2.42 -1.71
N LEU A 92 -9.40 -1.61 -2.12
CA LEU A 92 -10.18 -0.80 -1.19
C LEU A 92 -10.95 -1.67 -0.19
N GLN A 93 -11.53 -2.78 -0.63
CA GLN A 93 -12.18 -3.74 0.27
C GLN A 93 -11.17 -4.42 1.21
N LEU A 94 -10.02 -4.86 0.70
CA LEU A 94 -8.94 -5.40 1.52
C LEU A 94 -8.51 -4.39 2.59
N SER A 95 -8.37 -3.11 2.24
CA SER A 95 -7.94 -2.06 3.18
C SER A 95 -8.85 -1.98 4.41
N HIS A 96 -10.14 -2.32 4.28
CA HIS A 96 -11.07 -2.34 5.40
C HIS A 96 -10.98 -3.62 6.26
N HIS A 97 -10.57 -4.75 5.69
CA HIS A 97 -10.61 -6.06 6.36
C HIS A 97 -9.24 -6.59 6.79
N LEU A 98 -8.16 -6.13 6.16
CA LEU A 98 -6.81 -6.52 6.49
C LEU A 98 -6.44 -5.95 7.87
N LYS A 99 -5.94 -6.83 8.74
CA LYS A 99 -5.48 -6.52 10.10
C LYS A 99 -3.96 -6.61 10.25
N SER A 100 -3.28 -6.99 9.18
CA SER A 100 -1.83 -7.14 9.10
C SER A 100 -1.29 -6.18 8.04
N PRO A 101 0.03 -5.95 8.01
CA PRO A 101 0.67 -5.26 6.90
C PRO A 101 0.35 -5.92 5.56
N LEU A 102 0.37 -5.12 4.49
CA LEU A 102 0.14 -5.59 3.14
C LEU A 102 1.30 -6.52 2.73
N PRO A 103 1.03 -7.77 2.27
CA PRO A 103 2.07 -8.66 1.76
C PRO A 103 2.84 -8.08 0.58
N ASP A 104 4.15 -8.33 0.50
CA ASP A 104 5.02 -7.84 -0.58
C ASP A 104 4.55 -8.26 -1.98
N ALA A 105 3.93 -9.45 -2.11
CA ALA A 105 3.37 -9.95 -3.37
C ALA A 105 2.24 -9.06 -3.93
N LEU A 106 1.66 -8.18 -3.12
CA LEU A 106 0.64 -7.23 -3.54
C LEU A 106 1.21 -5.86 -3.93
N LEU A 107 2.52 -5.62 -3.73
CA LEU A 107 3.12 -4.32 -4.07
C LEU A 107 3.18 -4.07 -5.57
N GLU A 108 3.57 -5.06 -6.38
CA GLU A 108 3.61 -4.91 -7.84
C GLU A 108 2.23 -4.58 -8.44
N PRO A 109 1.14 -5.31 -8.11
CA PRO A 109 -0.18 -4.94 -8.60
C PRO A 109 -0.66 -3.56 -8.09
N VAL A 110 -0.31 -3.16 -6.87
CA VAL A 110 -0.58 -1.79 -6.37
C VAL A 110 0.10 -0.74 -7.24
N MET A 111 1.38 -0.95 -7.58
CA MET A 111 2.13 -0.01 -8.42
C MET A 111 1.52 0.10 -9.83
N ASN A 112 1.09 -1.03 -10.42
CA ASN A 112 0.42 -1.02 -11.72
C ASN A 112 -0.85 -0.16 -11.71
N LEU A 113 -1.65 -0.26 -10.63
CA LEU A 113 -2.88 0.54 -10.49
C LEU A 113 -2.61 2.02 -10.21
N LEU A 114 -1.56 2.35 -9.44
CA LEU A 114 -1.13 3.74 -9.23
C LEU A 114 -0.66 4.42 -10.53
N LEU A 115 -0.13 3.63 -11.47
CA LEU A 115 0.33 4.10 -12.78
C LEU A 115 -0.76 3.98 -13.87
N SER A 116 -1.98 3.60 -13.51
CA SER A 116 -3.10 3.52 -14.45
C SER A 116 -3.34 4.86 -15.16
N SER A 117 -3.80 4.84 -16.41
CA SER A 117 -4.22 6.04 -17.13
C SER A 117 -5.58 6.58 -16.68
N ASP A 118 -6.36 5.80 -15.93
CA ASP A 118 -7.69 6.20 -15.45
C ASP A 118 -7.61 6.82 -14.05
N LEU A 119 -8.16 8.03 -13.93
CA LEU A 119 -8.07 8.80 -12.69
C LEU A 119 -8.86 8.16 -11.54
N ASP A 120 -9.95 7.46 -11.83
CA ASP A 120 -10.79 6.85 -10.80
C ASP A 120 -10.15 5.56 -10.26
N VAL A 121 -9.42 4.81 -11.10
CA VAL A 121 -8.50 3.76 -10.66
C VAL A 121 -7.45 4.33 -9.71
N GLN A 122 -6.73 5.40 -10.10
CA GLN A 122 -5.70 6.03 -9.28
C GLN A 122 -6.24 6.53 -7.93
N LYS A 123 -7.41 7.17 -7.93
CA LYS A 123 -8.07 7.63 -6.69
C LYS A 123 -8.43 6.45 -5.80
N THR A 124 -9.04 5.41 -6.35
CA THR A 124 -9.50 4.24 -5.60
C THR A 124 -8.34 3.50 -4.95
N ILE A 125 -7.26 3.25 -5.71
CA ILE A 125 -6.08 2.57 -5.16
C ILE A 125 -5.38 3.46 -4.13
N SER A 126 -5.27 4.78 -4.37
CA SER A 126 -4.72 5.72 -3.40
C SER A 126 -5.52 5.71 -2.09
N LEU A 127 -6.85 5.61 -2.17
CA LEU A 127 -7.73 5.56 -0.99
C LEU A 127 -7.51 4.29 -0.19
N SER A 128 -7.35 3.16 -0.90
CA SER A 128 -7.01 1.90 -0.24
C SER A 128 -5.67 1.98 0.51
N LEU A 129 -4.69 2.68 -0.05
CA LEU A 129 -3.37 2.85 0.58
C LEU A 129 -3.41 3.78 1.78
N VAL A 130 -4.14 4.91 1.69
CA VAL A 130 -4.40 5.78 2.84
C VAL A 130 -4.98 4.97 4.00
N ASN A 131 -6.03 4.17 3.73
CA ASN A 131 -6.67 3.36 4.75
C ASN A 131 -5.71 2.34 5.39
N LEU A 132 -4.84 1.71 4.60
CA LEU A 132 -3.84 0.77 5.09
C LEU A 132 -2.76 1.48 5.92
N LEU A 133 -2.29 2.65 5.50
CA LEU A 133 -1.27 3.43 6.21
C LEU A 133 -1.77 3.93 7.56
N VAL A 134 -3.01 4.45 7.63
CA VAL A 134 -3.63 4.87 8.89
C VAL A 134 -3.71 3.69 9.87
N LYS A 135 -4.17 2.53 9.41
CA LYS A 135 -4.25 1.32 10.24
C LYS A 135 -2.90 0.81 10.73
N ASN A 136 -1.88 0.83 9.88
CA ASN A 136 -0.53 0.42 10.30
C ASN A 136 0.04 1.38 11.35
N ASN A 137 -0.22 2.69 11.22
CA ASN A 137 0.17 3.67 12.24
C ASN A 137 -0.57 3.45 13.58
N GLU A 138 -1.85 3.05 13.55
CA GLU A 138 -2.62 2.70 14.77
C GLU A 138 -2.06 1.46 15.47
N LEU A 139 -1.65 0.44 14.70
CA LEU A 139 -1.02 -0.77 15.23
C LEU A 139 0.35 -0.47 15.87
N ASP A 140 1.17 0.39 15.25
CA ASP A 140 2.46 0.81 15.81
C ASP A 140 2.29 1.69 17.06
N ALA A 141 1.24 2.53 17.12
CA ALA A 141 0.94 3.34 18.30
C ALA A 141 0.39 2.53 19.49
N GLY A 142 -0.16 1.33 19.24
CA GLY A 142 -0.71 0.43 20.26
C GLY A 142 0.33 -0.39 21.05
N VAL A 143 1.63 -0.30 20.72
CA VAL A 143 2.70 -1.10 21.35
C VAL A 143 3.47 -0.34 22.45
N GLN A 144 3.06 0.88 22.82
CA GLN A 144 3.67 1.62 23.93
C GLN A 144 2.67 1.89 25.06
N MET A 145 2.19 0.84 25.73
CA MET A 145 1.66 0.96 27.10
C MET A 145 2.77 0.54 28.07
N PRO A 146 3.31 1.44 28.91
CA PRO A 146 4.30 1.07 29.91
C PRO A 146 3.64 0.13 30.93
N SER A 147 4.22 -1.06 31.08
CA SER A 147 3.85 -2.04 32.10
C SER A 147 4.42 -1.65 33.47
N ASP A 148 4.13 -0.44 33.95
CA ASP A 148 4.53 0.03 35.27
C ASP A 148 3.41 0.89 35.88
N SER A 149 2.34 0.21 36.31
CA SER A 149 1.50 0.67 37.43
C SER A 149 0.61 -0.47 37.93
N LEU A 150 1.25 -1.50 38.48
CA LEU A 150 0.66 -2.35 39.51
C LEU A 150 1.26 -1.93 40.85
N THR A 151 0.62 -0.97 41.52
CA THR A 151 0.63 -0.86 43.00
C THR A 151 -0.38 0.20 43.45
N GLU A 152 -1.23 -0.20 44.40
CA GLU A 152 -2.17 0.60 45.22
C GLU A 152 -3.38 1.15 44.45
N TRP A 153 -4.64 0.78 44.71
CA TRP A 153 -5.37 0.53 45.97
C TRP A 153 -6.40 -0.59 45.82
#